data_AF-A0A7C7PEB6-F1
#
_entry.id   AF-A0A7C7PEB6-F1
#
_cell.length_a   1.000
_cell.length_b   1.000
_cell.length_c   1.000
_cell.angle_alpha   90.00
_cell.angle_beta   90.00
_cell.angle_gamma   90.00
#
_symmetry.space_group_name_H-M   'P 1'
#
loop_
_entity.id
_entity.type
_entity.pdbx_description
1 polymer ?
#
loop_
_entity_poly.entity_id
_entity_poly.type
_entity_poly.pdbx_seq_one_letter_code
_entity_poly.pdbx_strand_id
1 'polypeptide(L)' 'MLLLSKDDIKKGLVSLYAWEYDNKSIRKTYSFNAYTDGIKFVNEIAEISEKNNHHPDLYIGWRKVT' A
#
# COMPACT_ATOMS: atom_id res chain seq x y z
N MET A 1 -8.73 -12.85 10.14
CA MET A 1 -9.27 -11.48 10.38
C MET A 1 -10.63 -11.36 9.69
N LEU A 2 -11.57 -10.61 10.27
CA LEU A 2 -12.86 -10.30 9.64
C LEU A 2 -12.74 -9.08 8.73
N LEU A 3 -13.52 -9.03 7.65
CA LEU A 3 -13.58 -7.86 6.77
C LEU A 3 -14.31 -6.71 7.47
N LEU A 4 -13.78 -5.49 7.30
CA LEU A 4 -14.44 -4.27 7.75
C LEU A 4 -15.72 -3.99 6.95
N SER A 5 -16.65 -3.27 7.59
CA SER A 5 -17.83 -2.74 6.90
C SER A 5 -17.44 -1.62 5.93
N LYS A 6 -18.29 -1.33 4.93
CA LYS A 6 -18.05 -0.22 3.99
C LYS A 6 -17.96 1.13 4.70
N ASP A 7 -18.68 1.31 5.81
CA ASP A 7 -18.67 2.56 6.57
C ASP A 7 -17.38 2.71 7.39
N ASP A 8 -16.88 1.61 7.96
CA ASP A 8 -15.60 1.61 8.67
C ASP A 8 -14.43 1.85 7.71
N ILE A 9 -14.48 1.26 6.51
CA ILE A 9 -13.50 1.52 5.45
C ILE A 9 -13.51 3.00 5.07
N LYS A 10 -14.68 3.59 4.80
CA LYS A 10 -14.79 5.01 4.46
C LYS A 10 -14.23 5.91 5.57
N LYS A 11 -14.56 5.63 6.83
CA LYS A 11 -14.05 6.38 7.99
C LYS A 11 -12.52 6.29 8.09
N GLY A 12 -11.97 5.08 7.93
CA GLY A 12 -10.53 4.85 7.95
C GLY A 12 -9.80 5.55 6.81
N LEU A 13 -10.37 5.59 5.61
CA LEU A 13 -9.76 6.23 4.45
C LEU A 13 -9.64 7.75 4.58
N VAL A 14 -10.51 8.42 5.36
CA VAL A 14 -10.45 9.88 5.56
C VAL A 14 -9.10 10.32 6.12
N SER A 15 -8.46 9.51 6.96
CA SER A 15 -7.13 9.82 7.53
C SER A 15 -5.96 9.31 6.67
N LEU A 16 -6.23 8.54 5.62
CA LEU A 16 -5.22 7.89 4.78
C LEU A 16 -5.08 8.60 3.44
N TYR A 17 -4.19 9.59 3.39
CA TYR A 17 -3.96 10.39 2.18
C TYR A 17 -3.61 9.52 0.95
N ALA A 18 -4.37 9.73 -0.13
CA ALA A 18 -4.24 9.09 -1.43
C ALA A 18 -4.37 7.55 -1.43
N TRP A 19 -4.97 6.99 -0.37
CA TRP A 19 -5.44 5.59 -0.38
C TRP A 19 -6.85 5.53 -0.94
N GLU A 20 -7.08 4.56 -1.83
CA GLU A 20 -8.36 4.33 -2.48
C GLU A 20 -8.84 2.93 -2.15
N TYR A 21 -10.14 2.75 -1.90
CA TYR A 21 -10.76 1.43 -1.79
C TYR A 21 -11.26 0.97 -3.15
N ASP A 22 -10.80 -0.20 -3.58
CA ASP A 22 -11.16 -0.82 -4.85
C ASP A 22 -11.27 -2.33 -4.65
N ASN A 23 -12.35 -2.95 -5.15
CA ASN A 23 -12.54 -4.40 -5.16
C ASN A 23 -12.10 -5.17 -3.88
N LYS A 24 -12.56 -4.73 -2.70
CA LYS A 24 -12.22 -5.34 -1.38
C LYS A 24 -10.75 -5.19 -0.95
N SER A 25 -9.96 -4.36 -1.62
CA SER A 25 -8.62 -3.96 -1.19
C SER A 25 -8.51 -2.43 -1.09
N ILE A 26 -7.43 -1.96 -0.49
CA ILE A 26 -7.02 -0.56 -0.58
C ILE A 26 -5.71 -0.47 -1.37
N ARG A 27 -5.55 0.59 -2.15
CA ARG A 27 -4.39 0.79 -3.03
C ARG A 27 -3.88 2.22 -2.94
N LYS A 28 -2.57 2.39 -3.13
CA LYS A 28 -1.92 3.70 -3.24
C LYS A 28 -0.68 3.60 -4.11
N THR A 29 -0.49 4.56 -5.00
CA THR A 29 0.74 4.67 -5.80
C THR A 29 1.68 5.72 -5.22
N TYR A 30 2.93 5.32 -4.96
CA TYR A 30 4.03 6.20 -4.61
C TYR A 30 4.87 6.53 -5.84
N SER A 31 5.34 7.77 -5.96
CA SER A 31 6.22 8.22 -7.04
C SER A 31 7.59 8.63 -6.49
N PHE A 32 8.65 8.33 -7.23
CA PHE A 32 10.04 8.52 -6.80
C PHE A 32 10.85 9.33 -7.81
N ASN A 33 12.07 9.73 -7.45
CA ASN A 33 12.99 10.44 -8.34
C ASN A 33 13.82 9.49 -9.20
N ALA A 34 14.22 8.34 -8.65
CA ALA A 34 14.90 7.27 -9.37
C ALA A 34 14.19 5.92 -9.17
N TYR A 35 14.48 4.95 -10.04
CA TYR A 35 13.98 3.58 -9.89
C TYR A 35 14.53 2.89 -8.64
N THR A 36 15.81 3.13 -8.34
CA THR A 36 16.47 2.57 -7.15
C THR A 36 15.85 3.06 -5.84
N ASP A 37 15.26 4.26 -5.82
CA ASP A 37 14.51 4.75 -4.65
C ASP A 37 13.24 3.91 -4.43
N GLY A 38 12.54 3.54 -5.50
CA GLY A 38 11.38 2.65 -5.43
C GLY A 38 11.76 1.25 -4.93
N ILE A 39 12.93 0.72 -5.34
CA ILE A 39 13.43 -0.56 -4.83
C ILE A 39 13.76 -0.50 -3.34
N LYS A 40 14.40 0.57 -2.87
CA LYS A 40 14.66 0.76 -1.43
C LYS A 40 13.37 0.79 -0.63
N PHE A 41 12.36 1.53 -1.12
CA PHE A 41 11.04 1.59 -0.50
C PHE A 41 10.35 0.21 -0.44
N VAL A 42 10.44 -0.59 -1.49
CA VAL A 42 9.90 -1.97 -1.51
C VAL A 42 10.58 -2.86 -0.47
N ASN A 43 11.89 -2.76 -0.30
CA ASN A 43 12.62 -3.56 0.69
C ASN A 43 12.17 -3.24 2.12
N GLU A 44 11.96 -1.96 2.44
CA GLU A 44 11.44 -1.55 3.76
C GLU A 44 10.03 -2.11 4.01
N ILE A 45 9.15 -2.06 3.00
CA ILE A 45 7.81 -2.67 3.10
C ILE A 45 7.91 -4.17 3.35
N ALA A 46 8.78 -4.88 2.63
CA ALA A 46 8.94 -6.32 2.76
C ALA A 46 9.28 -6.74 4.20
N GLU A 47 10.21 -6.04 4.85
CA GLU A 47 10.55 -6.30 6.25
C GLU A 47 9.39 -6.06 7.21
N ILE A 48 8.63 -4.98 7.01
CA ILE A 48 7.46 -4.66 7.84
C ILE A 48 6.36 -5.71 7.64
N SER A 49 6.10 -6.10 6.39
CA SER A 49 5.11 -7.10 6.05
C SER A 49 5.40 -8.46 6.66
N GLU A 50 6.65 -8.90 6.63
CA GLU A 50 7.06 -10.17 7.24
C GLU A 50 6.88 -10.17 8.76
N LYS A 51 7.31 -9.09 9.43
CA LYS A 51 7.14 -8.92 10.89
C LYS A 51 5.67 -8.94 11.32
N ASN A 52 4.76 -8.49 10.46
CA ASN A 52 3.32 -8.43 10.73
C ASN A 52 2.54 -9.64 10.17
N ASN A 53 3.21 -10.56 9.47
CA ASN A 53 2.57 -11.65 8.73
C ASN A 53 1.38 -11.16 7.86
N HIS A 54 1.59 -10.02 7.19
CA HIS A 54 0.58 -9.39 6.33
C HIS A 54 1.24 -8.74 5.12
N HIS A 55 1.10 -9.41 3.97
CA HIS A 55 1.84 -9.10 2.75
C HIS A 55 0.94 -8.39 1.74
N PRO A 56 1.28 -7.16 1.30
CA PRO A 56 0.62 -6.51 0.18
C PRO A 56 1.13 -7.07 -1.14
N ASP A 57 0.32 -6.94 -2.20
CA ASP A 57 0.82 -7.03 -3.56
C ASP A 57 1.53 -5.72 -3.92
N LEU A 58 2.73 -5.81 -4.50
CA LEU A 58 3.53 -4.65 -4.91
C LEU A 58 3.79 -4.68 -6.43
N TYR A 59 3.43 -3.62 -7.12
CA TYR A 59 3.69 -3.43 -8.54
C TYR A 59 4.78 -2.37 -8.75
N ILE A 60 5.93 -2.80 -9.26
CA ILE A 60 7.10 -1.94 -9.46
C ILE A 60 7.17 -1.50 -10.92
N GLY A 61 6.99 -0.21 -11.15
CA GLY A 61 7.17 0.45 -12.45
C GLY A 61 8.30 1.48 -12.42
N TRP A 62 8.59 2.10 -13.57
CA TRP A 62 9.57 3.19 -13.61
C TRP A 62 9.16 4.34 -12.68
N ARG A 63 9.93 4.52 -11.60
CA ARG A 63 9.73 5.56 -10.57
C ARG A 63 8.36 5.51 -9.89
N LYS A 64 7.66 4.38 -9.93
CA LYS A 64 6.36 4.19 -9.29
C LYS A 64 6.28 2.83 -8.62
N VAL A 65 5.71 2.81 -7.40
CA VAL A 65 5.36 1.58 -6.69
C VAL A 65 3.89 1.70 -6.32
N THR A 66 3.08 0.71 -6.69
CA THR A 66 1.66 0.63 -6.35
C THR A 66 1.37 -0.58 -5.49
#